data_AF-A0A1C7IDA0-F1
#
_entry.id   AF-A0A1C7IDA0-F1
#
_cell.length_a   1.000
_cell.length_b   1.000
_cell.length_c   1.000
_cell.angle_alpha   90.00
_cell.angle_beta   90.00
_cell.angle_gamma   90.00
#
_symmetry.space_group_name_H-M   'P 1'
#
loop_
_entity.id
_entity.type
_entity.pdbx_description
1 polymer ?
#
loop_
_entity_poly.entity_id
_entity_poly.type
_entity_poly.pdbx_seq_one_letter_code
_entity_poly.pdbx_strand_id
1 'polypeptide(L)'
;MILTGKEQEKVAKNIGLIHRVIQDKLQPPYQVGMYSYEDLFQIGSIGLCKAAATDKGGTFSTYAYRLIWHEICDAMVYATRRQAKEILSDVTPYIAAEQETPEELSDFRMDINRILEQAKAEAPPSTSKGIDAICMMSKGYTSSEIGVKMNASAKLVCAWVSKARKFLKSRPEFVQLADAYHLEG
;
A
#
# COMPACT_ATOMS: atom_id res chain seq x y z
N MET A 1 -17.45 -20.66 -4.32
CA MET A 1 -16.82 -21.17 -5.57
C MET A 1 -16.55 -22.65 -5.37
N ILE A 2 -16.89 -23.49 -6.34
CA ILE A 2 -16.63 -24.94 -6.29
C ILE A 2 -15.76 -25.27 -7.49
N LEU A 3 -14.58 -25.84 -7.25
CA LEU A 3 -13.64 -26.21 -8.32
C LEU A 3 -13.99 -27.57 -8.90
N THR A 4 -13.89 -27.71 -10.22
CA THR A 4 -13.93 -28.99 -10.93
C THR A 4 -12.66 -29.80 -10.65
N GLY A 5 -12.70 -31.13 -10.87
CA GLY A 5 -11.53 -31.98 -10.62
C GLY A 5 -10.27 -31.56 -11.40
N LYS A 6 -10.43 -31.07 -12.64
CA LYS A 6 -9.31 -30.55 -13.45
C LYS A 6 -8.71 -29.27 -12.86
N GLU A 7 -9.55 -28.40 -12.33
CA GLU A 7 -9.09 -27.16 -11.68
C GLU A 7 -8.38 -27.46 -10.36
N GLN A 8 -8.89 -28.43 -9.57
CA GLN A 8 -8.23 -28.88 -8.34
C GLN A 8 -6.84 -29.46 -8.61
N GLU A 9 -6.71 -30.31 -9.62
CA GLU A 9 -5.41 -30.85 -10.03
C GLU A 9 -4.44 -29.72 -10.46
N LYS A 10 -4.98 -28.71 -11.16
CA LYS A 10 -4.20 -27.55 -11.58
C LYS A 10 -3.73 -26.71 -10.40
N VAL A 11 -4.58 -26.50 -9.39
CA VAL A 11 -4.20 -25.84 -8.13
C VAL A 11 -3.09 -26.63 -7.44
N ALA A 12 -3.27 -27.94 -7.25
CA ALA A 12 -2.30 -28.80 -6.57
C ALA A 12 -0.89 -28.72 -7.19
N LYS A 13 -0.81 -28.75 -8.53
CA LYS A 13 0.47 -28.62 -9.27
C LYS A 13 1.15 -27.26 -9.12
N ASN A 14 0.43 -26.23 -8.69
CA ASN A 14 0.93 -24.85 -8.65
C ASN A 14 0.94 -24.24 -7.24
N ILE A 15 0.71 -25.03 -6.19
CA ILE A 15 0.73 -24.56 -4.79
C ILE A 15 2.04 -23.83 -4.45
N GLY A 16 3.19 -24.34 -4.92
CA GLY A 16 4.49 -23.73 -4.67
C GLY A 16 4.63 -22.29 -5.19
N LEU A 17 3.77 -21.86 -6.12
CA LEU A 17 3.73 -20.48 -6.60
C LEU A 17 3.35 -19.50 -5.50
N ILE A 18 2.55 -19.94 -4.51
CA ILE A 18 2.12 -19.09 -3.40
C ILE A 18 3.31 -18.70 -2.54
N HIS A 19 4.15 -19.68 -2.16
CA HIS A 19 5.38 -19.43 -1.41
C HIS A 19 6.30 -18.46 -2.16
N ARG A 20 6.44 -18.65 -3.47
CA ARG A 20 7.23 -17.76 -4.33
C ARG A 20 6.68 -16.33 -4.35
N VAL A 21 5.36 -16.16 -4.51
CA VAL A 21 4.75 -14.81 -4.49
C VAL A 21 5.00 -14.12 -3.16
N ILE A 22 4.85 -14.84 -2.04
CA ILE A 22 5.10 -14.29 -0.69
C ILE A 22 6.57 -13.86 -0.56
N GLN A 23 7.52 -14.73 -0.94
CA GLN A 23 8.95 -14.45 -0.87
C GLN A 23 9.40 -13.31 -1.79
N ASP A 24 8.85 -13.24 -3.00
CA ASP A 24 9.20 -12.21 -3.99
C ASP A 24 8.65 -10.82 -3.61
N LYS A 25 7.51 -10.76 -2.90
CA LYS A 25 6.76 -9.52 -2.68
C LYS A 25 6.79 -8.98 -1.26
N LEU A 26 7.08 -9.83 -0.28
CA LEU A 26 7.14 -9.47 1.13
C LEU A 26 8.55 -9.70 1.67
N GLN A 27 8.91 -8.94 2.69
CA GLN A 27 10.19 -9.08 3.39
C GLN A 27 10.00 -9.99 4.63
N PRO A 28 11.04 -10.74 5.05
CA PRO A 28 11.06 -11.37 6.36
C PRO A 28 10.73 -10.36 7.48
N PRO A 29 9.93 -10.73 8.50
CA PRO A 29 9.51 -12.08 8.89
C PRO A 29 8.29 -12.64 8.14
N TYR A 30 7.88 -12.04 7.01
CA TYR A 30 6.67 -12.42 6.26
C TYR A 30 5.40 -12.38 7.10
N GLN A 31 5.35 -11.39 7.98
CA GLN A 31 4.19 -11.04 8.80
C GLN A 31 3.74 -9.64 8.39
N VAL A 32 2.45 -9.49 8.12
CA VAL A 32 1.89 -8.19 7.73
C VAL A 32 0.65 -7.90 8.56
N GLY A 33 0.79 -6.94 9.48
CA GLY A 33 -0.24 -6.63 10.46
C GLY A 33 -0.59 -7.86 11.31
N MET A 34 -1.86 -8.26 11.27
CA MET A 34 -2.37 -9.43 12.00
C MET A 34 -2.18 -10.77 11.29
N TYR A 35 -1.65 -10.77 10.06
CA TYR A 35 -1.52 -11.99 9.26
C TYR A 35 -0.13 -12.61 9.39
N SER A 36 -0.11 -13.88 9.81
CA SER A 36 1.06 -14.75 9.79
C SER A 36 1.36 -15.26 8.37
N TYR A 37 2.52 -15.91 8.22
CA TYR A 37 2.87 -16.58 6.96
C TYR A 37 1.80 -17.59 6.51
N GLU A 38 1.25 -18.37 7.45
CA GLU A 38 0.22 -19.36 7.15
C GLU A 38 -1.09 -18.70 6.71
N ASP A 39 -1.45 -17.56 7.31
CA ASP A 39 -2.63 -16.80 6.87
C ASP A 39 -2.43 -16.27 5.44
N LEU A 40 -1.26 -15.72 5.14
CA LEU A 40 -0.91 -15.23 3.81
C LEU A 40 -0.90 -16.37 2.78
N PHE A 41 -0.45 -17.55 3.18
CA PHE A 41 -0.50 -18.75 2.34
C PHE A 41 -1.93 -19.18 2.05
N GLN A 42 -2.82 -19.16 3.05
CA GLN A 42 -4.24 -19.46 2.86
C GLN A 42 -4.94 -18.42 1.97
N ILE A 43 -4.69 -17.14 2.19
CA ILE A 43 -5.21 -16.04 1.35
C ILE A 43 -4.70 -16.20 -0.09
N GLY A 44 -3.41 -16.48 -0.27
CA GLY A 44 -2.83 -16.76 -1.57
C GLY A 44 -3.45 -17.99 -2.24
N SER A 45 -3.79 -19.02 -1.47
CA SER A 45 -4.51 -20.21 -1.96
C SER A 45 -5.88 -19.86 -2.53
N ILE A 46 -6.59 -18.89 -1.95
CA ILE A 46 -7.85 -18.37 -2.53
C ILE A 46 -7.58 -17.78 -3.91
N GLY A 47 -6.52 -16.98 -4.05
CA GLY A 47 -6.12 -16.37 -5.33
C GLY A 47 -5.76 -17.41 -6.38
N LEU A 48 -5.04 -18.47 -5.98
CA LEU A 48 -4.70 -19.58 -6.86
C LEU A 48 -5.95 -20.36 -7.31
N CYS A 49 -6.88 -20.62 -6.40
CA CYS A 49 -8.16 -21.26 -6.74
C CYS A 49 -8.99 -20.39 -7.69
N LYS A 50 -9.05 -19.07 -7.46
CA LYS A 50 -9.71 -18.13 -8.38
C LYS A 50 -9.07 -18.14 -9.76
N ALA A 51 -7.73 -18.22 -9.81
CA ALA A 51 -6.99 -18.30 -11.06
C ALA A 51 -7.33 -19.58 -11.82
N ALA A 52 -7.39 -20.73 -11.14
CA ALA A 52 -7.76 -22.00 -11.77
C ALA A 52 -9.19 -21.98 -12.32
N ALA A 53 -10.15 -21.43 -11.58
CA ALA A 53 -11.56 -21.35 -11.99
C ALA A 53 -11.83 -20.38 -13.14
N THR A 54 -10.99 -19.36 -13.31
CA THR A 54 -11.19 -18.28 -14.29
C THR A 54 -10.19 -18.33 -15.44
N ASP A 55 -9.41 -19.40 -15.53
CA ASP A 55 -8.37 -19.52 -16.54
C ASP A 55 -8.96 -19.62 -17.95
N LYS A 56 -8.45 -18.79 -18.86
CA LYS A 56 -8.87 -18.72 -20.26
C LYS A 56 -7.77 -19.18 -21.22
N GLY A 57 -6.69 -19.76 -20.69
CA GLY A 57 -5.53 -20.20 -21.46
C GLY A 57 -4.36 -19.21 -21.43
N GLY A 58 -3.23 -19.63 -22.01
CA GLY A 58 -1.93 -18.95 -21.88
C GLY A 58 -1.09 -19.50 -20.72
N THR A 59 -0.10 -18.74 -20.28
CA THR A 59 0.80 -19.16 -19.19
C THR A 59 0.12 -19.02 -17.83
N PHE A 60 -0.42 -20.13 -17.32
CA PHE A 60 -1.18 -20.16 -16.07
C PHE A 60 -0.42 -19.55 -14.88
N SER A 61 0.87 -19.86 -14.72
CA SER A 61 1.68 -19.34 -13.60
C SER A 61 1.76 -17.81 -13.61
N THR A 62 1.85 -17.18 -14.78
CA THR A 62 1.83 -15.72 -14.91
C THR A 62 0.49 -15.13 -14.48
N TYR A 63 -0.61 -15.77 -14.88
CA TYR A 63 -1.95 -15.32 -14.50
C TYR A 63 -2.20 -15.53 -13.00
N ALA A 64 -1.90 -16.72 -12.48
CA ALA A 64 -2.06 -17.09 -11.08
C ALA A 64 -1.23 -16.22 -10.16
N TYR A 65 0.02 -15.90 -10.52
CA TYR A 65 0.89 -15.02 -9.72
C TYR A 65 0.20 -13.68 -9.42
N ARG A 66 -0.46 -13.07 -10.42
CA ARG A 66 -1.17 -11.81 -10.27
C ARG A 66 -2.35 -11.93 -9.31
N LEU A 67 -3.13 -13.00 -9.43
CA LEU A 67 -4.32 -13.22 -8.60
C LEU A 67 -3.95 -13.57 -7.15
N ILE A 68 -2.90 -14.37 -6.93
CA ILE A 68 -2.36 -14.64 -5.59
C ILE A 68 -1.95 -13.32 -4.93
N TRP A 69 -1.16 -12.49 -5.63
CA TRP A 69 -0.73 -11.21 -5.09
C TRP A 69 -1.90 -10.26 -4.82
N HIS A 70 -2.90 -10.24 -5.71
CA HIS A 70 -4.09 -9.40 -5.55
C HIS A 70 -4.86 -9.73 -4.26
N GLU A 71 -5.10 -11.01 -3.96
CA GLU A 71 -5.79 -11.40 -2.72
C GLU A 71 -5.00 -11.02 -1.47
N ILE A 72 -3.66 -11.17 -1.52
CA ILE A 72 -2.78 -10.78 -0.41
C ILE A 72 -2.84 -9.26 -0.20
N CYS A 73 -2.76 -8.45 -1.27
CA CYS A 73 -2.91 -7.00 -1.19
C CYS A 73 -4.27 -6.58 -0.61
N ASP A 74 -5.36 -7.19 -1.09
CA ASP A 74 -6.70 -6.85 -0.61
C ASP A 74 -6.86 -7.16 0.88
N ALA A 75 -6.32 -8.29 1.35
CA ALA A 75 -6.29 -8.62 2.77
C ALA A 75 -5.47 -7.61 3.58
N MET A 76 -4.29 -7.21 3.09
CA MET A 76 -3.46 -6.20 3.74
C MET A 76 -4.19 -4.85 3.86
N VAL A 77 -4.80 -4.38 2.77
CA VAL A 77 -5.59 -3.14 2.76
C VAL A 77 -6.78 -3.25 3.71
N TYR A 78 -7.43 -4.40 3.76
CA TYR A 78 -8.52 -4.67 4.69
C TYR A 78 -8.05 -4.61 6.15
N ALA A 79 -6.91 -5.23 6.49
CA ALA A 79 -6.34 -5.18 7.84
C ALA A 79 -6.00 -3.75 8.26
N THR A 80 -5.36 -2.96 7.40
CA THR A 80 -5.06 -1.55 7.69
C THR A 80 -6.32 -0.72 7.92
N ARG A 81 -7.37 -0.93 7.10
CA ARG A 81 -8.66 -0.25 7.26
C ARG A 81 -9.38 -0.67 8.54
N ARG A 82 -9.29 -1.96 8.91
CA ARG A 82 -9.90 -2.49 10.12
C ARG A 82 -9.20 -1.98 11.36
N GLN A 83 -7.87 -1.96 11.39
CA GLN A 83 -7.10 -1.32 12.45
C GLN A 83 -7.50 0.15 12.61
N ALA A 84 -7.60 0.92 11.52
CA ALA A 84 -8.04 2.32 11.59
C ALA A 84 -9.49 2.49 12.11
N LYS A 85 -10.37 1.51 11.88
CA LYS A 85 -11.79 1.54 12.32
C LYS A 85 -11.97 1.01 13.75
N GLU A 86 -11.20 0.01 14.16
CA GLU A 86 -11.22 -0.51 15.54
C GLU A 86 -10.61 0.52 16.50
N ILE A 87 -9.56 1.24 16.09
CA ILE A 87 -9.05 2.43 16.80
C ILE A 87 -10.16 3.49 17.01
N LEU A 88 -11.14 3.57 16.12
CA LEU A 88 -12.24 4.55 16.20
C LEU A 88 -13.44 4.05 17.03
N SER A 89 -13.58 2.74 17.25
CA SER A 89 -14.76 2.13 17.87
C SER A 89 -14.59 1.75 19.34
N ASP A 90 -13.36 1.69 19.85
CA ASP A 90 -13.10 1.41 21.27
C ASP A 90 -13.19 2.72 22.08
N VAL A 91 -14.42 3.21 22.27
CA VAL A 91 -14.75 4.22 23.29
C VAL A 91 -15.19 3.49 24.56
N THR A 92 -14.29 2.67 25.08
CA THR A 92 -14.21 2.33 26.50
C THR A 92 -12.92 3.01 26.95
N PRO A 93 -12.88 3.80 28.05
CA PRO A 93 -11.64 4.45 28.46
C PRO A 93 -10.70 3.37 29.04
N TYR A 94 -10.09 2.59 28.16
CA TYR A 94 -8.75 2.12 28.38
C TYR A 94 -7.95 3.41 28.48
N ILE A 95 -7.43 3.71 29.67
CA ILE A 95 -6.29 4.59 29.78
C ILE A 95 -5.22 3.84 28.99
N ALA A 96 -5.14 4.12 27.69
CA ALA A 96 -3.95 3.90 26.94
C ALA A 96 -2.89 4.59 27.78
N ALA A 97 -2.02 3.79 28.42
CA ALA A 97 -0.66 4.25 28.55
C ALA A 97 -0.34 4.78 27.17
N GLU A 98 -0.20 6.10 27.06
CA GLU A 98 0.20 6.77 25.85
C GLU A 98 1.32 5.89 25.31
N GLN A 99 1.06 5.16 24.22
CA GLN A 99 2.18 4.64 23.47
C GLN A 99 2.82 5.91 23.00
N GLU A 100 3.81 6.38 23.76
CA GLU A 100 4.75 7.38 23.35
C GLU A 100 5.09 6.97 21.93
N THR A 101 4.58 7.72 20.96
CA THR A 101 5.11 7.63 19.61
C THR A 101 6.60 7.81 19.84
N PRO A 102 7.45 6.80 19.55
CA PRO A 102 8.88 6.90 19.79
C PRO A 102 9.29 8.30 19.33
N GLU A 103 9.92 9.08 20.20
CA GLU A 103 10.16 10.52 19.96
C GLU A 103 10.74 10.75 18.56
N GLU A 104 11.59 9.81 18.13
CA GLU A 104 12.15 9.65 16.78
C GLU A 104 11.12 9.64 15.62
N LEU A 105 9.99 8.94 15.76
CA LEU A 105 8.89 8.90 14.78
C LEU A 105 8.05 10.18 14.80
N SER A 106 7.94 10.84 15.96
CA SER A 106 7.28 12.15 16.07
C SER A 106 8.12 13.24 15.38
N ASP A 107 9.42 13.28 15.67
CA ASP A 107 10.38 14.21 15.09
C ASP A 107 10.49 14.02 13.57
N PHE A 108 10.56 12.77 13.11
CA PHE A 108 10.55 12.45 11.68
C PHE A 108 9.32 13.00 10.95
N ARG A 109 8.13 12.86 11.55
CA ARG A 109 6.89 13.39 10.96
C ARG A 109 6.89 14.91 10.96
N MET A 110 7.40 15.55 12.01
CA MET A 110 7.54 17.01 12.06
C MET A 110 8.49 17.51 10.97
N ASP A 111 9.64 16.86 10.79
CA ASP A 111 10.62 17.21 9.77
C ASP A 111 10.09 17.01 8.36
N ILE A 112 9.43 15.88 8.07
CA ILE A 112 8.74 15.65 6.79
C ILE A 112 7.75 16.78 6.50
N ASN A 113 6.90 17.14 7.47
CA ASN A 113 5.88 18.16 7.25
C ASN A 113 6.51 19.54 6.99
N ARG A 114 7.56 19.89 7.75
CA ARG A 114 8.29 21.16 7.57
C ARG A 114 8.91 21.25 6.17
N ILE A 115 9.60 20.19 5.72
CA ILE A 115 10.25 20.17 4.41
C ILE A 115 9.19 20.21 3.29
N LEU A 116 8.06 19.51 3.45
CA LEU A 116 6.96 19.56 2.49
C LEU A 116 6.33 20.95 2.38
N GLU A 117 6.10 21.65 3.49
CA GLU A 117 5.56 23.01 3.47
C GLU A 117 6.54 24.01 2.82
N GLN A 118 7.84 23.88 3.09
CA GLN A 118 8.85 24.70 2.41
C GLN A 118 8.90 24.40 0.91
N ALA A 119 8.90 23.12 0.53
CA ALA A 119 8.88 22.72 -0.87
C ALA A 119 7.61 23.21 -1.58
N LYS A 120 6.47 23.22 -0.89
CA LYS A 120 5.21 23.72 -1.42
C LYS A 120 5.22 25.22 -1.64
N ALA A 121 5.84 26.00 -0.75
CA ALA A 121 5.96 27.46 -0.88
C ALA A 121 6.80 27.88 -2.11
N GLU A 122 7.83 27.09 -2.43
CA GLU A 122 8.71 27.34 -3.58
C GLU A 122 8.19 26.70 -4.89
N ALA A 123 7.16 25.85 -4.81
CA ALA A 123 6.64 25.11 -5.95
C ALA A 123 5.71 25.95 -6.84
N PRO A 124 5.76 25.79 -8.18
CA PRO A 124 4.75 26.35 -9.07
C PRO A 124 3.34 25.89 -8.70
N PRO A 125 2.26 26.65 -9.00
CA PRO A 125 0.91 26.35 -8.53
C PRO A 125 0.39 24.93 -8.83
N SER A 126 0.73 24.39 -10.01
CA SER A 126 0.38 23.01 -10.40
C SER A 126 1.15 21.94 -9.63
N THR A 127 2.35 22.26 -9.16
CA THR A 127 3.23 21.36 -8.40
C THR A 127 2.87 21.42 -6.92
N SER A 128 2.55 22.60 -6.40
CA SER A 128 1.98 22.80 -5.05
C SER A 128 0.70 21.98 -4.85
N LYS A 129 -0.25 22.04 -5.80
CA LYS A 129 -1.44 21.16 -5.80
C LYS A 129 -1.10 19.67 -5.84
N GLY A 130 0.00 19.30 -6.49
CA GLY A 130 0.49 17.93 -6.53
C GLY A 130 1.06 17.46 -5.19
N ILE A 131 1.74 18.34 -4.46
CA ILE A 131 2.22 18.07 -3.10
C ILE A 131 1.01 17.88 -2.16
N ASP A 132 0.01 18.76 -2.25
CA ASP A 132 -1.24 18.62 -1.49
C ASP A 132 -1.96 17.30 -1.81
N ALA A 133 -1.99 16.91 -3.09
CA ALA A 133 -2.57 15.64 -3.51
C ALA A 133 -1.79 14.43 -2.95
N ILE A 134 -0.45 14.49 -2.89
CA ILE A 134 0.36 13.45 -2.24
C ILE A 134 -0.01 13.33 -0.74
N CYS A 135 -0.15 14.46 -0.04
CA CYS A 135 -0.57 14.48 1.36
C CYS A 135 -2.01 13.98 1.58
N MET A 136 -2.91 14.15 0.61
CA MET A 136 -4.25 13.56 0.67
C MET A 136 -4.21 12.05 0.36
N MET A 137 -3.38 11.62 -0.59
CA MET A 137 -3.21 10.20 -0.89
C MET A 137 -2.66 9.41 0.31
N SER A 138 -1.74 9.99 1.09
CA SER A 138 -1.25 9.34 2.33
C SER A 138 -2.32 9.19 3.40
N LYS A 139 -3.39 10.01 3.35
CA LYS A 139 -4.59 9.90 4.19
C LYS A 139 -5.66 8.96 3.59
N GLY A 140 -5.36 8.27 2.48
CA GLY A 140 -6.23 7.28 1.86
C GLY A 140 -7.18 7.80 0.78
N TYR A 141 -7.07 9.07 0.37
CA TYR A 141 -7.91 9.62 -0.70
C TYR A 141 -7.46 9.15 -2.09
N THR A 142 -8.42 8.83 -2.96
CA THR A 142 -8.18 8.49 -4.36
C THR A 142 -8.02 9.74 -5.24
N SER A 143 -7.37 9.61 -6.40
CA SER A 143 -7.23 10.70 -7.37
C SER A 143 -8.58 11.28 -7.83
N SER A 144 -9.63 10.46 -7.83
CA SER A 144 -11.00 10.89 -8.17
C SER A 144 -11.61 11.76 -7.08
N GLU A 145 -11.51 11.34 -5.81
CA GLU A 145 -12.02 12.12 -4.67
C GLU A 145 -11.24 13.43 -4.48
N ILE A 146 -9.93 13.40 -4.68
CA ILE A 146 -9.08 14.60 -4.65
C ILE A 146 -9.48 15.55 -5.79
N GLY A 147 -9.74 15.00 -6.98
CA GLY A 147 -10.23 15.77 -8.13
C GLY A 147 -11.51 16.53 -7.79
N VAL A 148 -12.48 15.87 -7.17
CA VAL A 148 -13.72 16.51 -6.70
C VAL A 148 -13.41 17.63 -5.71
N LYS A 149 -12.55 17.39 -4.71
CA LYS A 149 -12.17 18.41 -3.70
C LYS A 149 -11.44 19.62 -4.29
N MET A 150 -10.59 19.39 -5.30
CA MET A 150 -9.75 20.43 -5.92
C MET A 150 -10.35 21.01 -7.21
N ASN A 151 -11.60 20.68 -7.52
CA ASN A 151 -12.29 21.07 -8.76
C ASN A 151 -11.47 20.75 -10.02
N ALA A 152 -11.00 19.51 -10.11
CA ALA A 152 -10.12 19.01 -11.16
C ALA A 152 -10.49 17.58 -11.59
N SER A 153 -10.10 17.18 -12.80
CA SER A 153 -10.26 15.78 -13.22
C SER A 153 -9.22 14.89 -12.54
N ALA A 154 -9.56 13.61 -12.32
CA ALA A 154 -8.62 12.63 -11.77
C ALA A 154 -7.31 12.53 -12.58
N LYS A 155 -7.41 12.66 -13.91
CA LYS A 155 -6.24 12.69 -14.81
C LYS A 155 -5.33 13.88 -14.53
N LEU A 156 -5.91 15.05 -14.29
CA LEU A 156 -5.16 16.27 -13.97
C LEU A 156 -4.49 16.15 -12.60
N VAL A 157 -5.15 15.55 -11.61
CA VAL A 157 -4.56 15.25 -10.30
C VAL A 157 -3.35 14.31 -10.45
N CYS A 158 -3.47 13.24 -11.24
CA CYS A 158 -2.34 12.34 -11.50
C CYS A 158 -1.15 13.06 -12.16
N ALA A 159 -1.42 14.01 -13.06
CA ALA A 159 -0.38 14.82 -13.68
C ALA A 159 0.32 15.74 -12.66
N TRP A 160 -0.44 16.40 -11.77
CA TRP A 160 0.11 17.20 -10.67
C TRP A 160 0.97 16.37 -9.72
N VAL A 161 0.49 15.19 -9.33
CA VAL A 161 1.25 14.24 -8.47
C VAL A 161 2.54 13.80 -9.14
N SER A 162 2.51 13.48 -10.44
CA SER A 162 3.71 13.09 -11.19
C SER A 162 4.75 14.22 -11.21
N LYS A 163 4.29 15.46 -11.42
CA LYS A 163 5.15 16.64 -11.42
C LYS A 163 5.72 16.95 -10.03
N ALA A 164 4.89 16.86 -8.99
CA ALA A 164 5.30 17.01 -7.60
C ALA A 164 6.34 15.97 -7.19
N ARG A 165 6.15 14.70 -7.53
CA ARG A 165 7.14 13.64 -7.26
C ARG A 165 8.50 13.96 -7.88
N LYS A 166 8.53 14.40 -9.14
CA LYS A 166 9.77 14.80 -9.81
C LYS A 166 10.43 15.99 -9.13
N PHE A 167 9.63 16.97 -8.71
CA PHE A 167 10.09 18.19 -8.03
C PHE A 167 10.68 17.88 -6.64
N LEU A 168 10.01 17.05 -5.84
CA LEU A 168 10.48 16.66 -4.51
C LEU A 168 11.77 15.82 -4.60
N LYS A 169 11.86 14.89 -5.56
CA LYS A 169 13.04 14.05 -5.76
C LYS A 169 14.30 14.84 -6.17
N SER A 170 14.14 16.01 -6.79
CA SER A 170 15.27 16.87 -7.16
C SER A 170 15.83 17.74 -6.02
N ARG A 171 15.20 17.74 -4.84
CA ARG A 171 15.64 18.57 -3.72
C ARG A 171 16.57 17.78 -2.78
N PRO A 172 17.73 18.36 -2.39
CA PRO A 172 18.69 17.68 -1.52
C PRO A 172 18.13 17.41 -0.11
N GLU A 173 17.22 18.25 0.39
CA GLU A 173 16.57 18.10 1.70
C GLU A 173 15.82 16.77 1.85
N PHE A 174 15.15 16.29 0.79
CA PHE A 174 14.44 15.01 0.80
C PHE A 174 15.37 13.81 0.66
N VAL A 175 16.52 13.99 0.00
CA VAL A 175 17.56 12.95 -0.10
C VAL A 175 18.23 12.79 1.26
N GLN A 176 18.62 13.89 1.90
CA GLN A 176 19.23 13.88 3.25
C GLN A 176 18.28 13.31 4.31
N LEU A 177 16.97 13.58 4.23
CA LEU A 177 15.98 12.99 5.12
C LEU A 177 15.81 11.48 4.89
N ALA A 178 15.85 11.02 3.63
CA ALA A 178 15.82 9.59 3.33
C ALA A 178 17.08 8.87 3.84
N ASP A 179 18.24 9.52 3.71
CA ASP A 179 19.54 9.01 4.18
C ASP A 179 19.60 8.98 5.72
N ALA A 180 19.11 10.04 6.39
CA ALA A 180 19.12 10.17 7.86
C ALA A 180 18.24 9.13 8.57
N TYR A 181 17.22 8.61 7.88
CA TYR A 181 16.27 7.63 8.42
C TYR A 181 16.38 6.25 7.74
N HIS A 182 17.47 5.98 7.02
CA HIS A 182 17.75 4.70 6.34
C HIS A 182 16.57 4.16 5.49
N LEU A 183 15.86 5.05 4.79
CA LEU A 183 14.82 4.66 3.84
C LEU A 183 15.44 4.31 2.48
N GLU A 184 16.30 3.29 2.45
CA GLU A 184 16.69 2.64 1.19
C GLU A 184 15.69 1.52 0.86
N GLY A 185 14.89 1.74 -0.19
CA GLY A 185 13.95 0.76 -0.75
C GLY A 185 13.00 1.34 -1.78
#